data_AF-A0A8J7XCD0-F1
#
_entry.id   AF-A0A8J7XCD0-F1
#
_cell.length_a   1.000
_cell.length_b   1.000
_cell.length_c   1.000
_cell.angle_alpha   90.00
_cell.angle_beta   90.00
_cell.angle_gamma   90.00
#
_symmetry.space_group_name_H-M   'P 1'
#
loop_
_entity.id
_entity.type
_entity.pdbx_description
1 polymer ?
#
loop_
_entity_poly.entity_id
_entity_poly.type
_entity_poly.pdbx_seq_one_letter_code
_entity_poly.pdbx_strand_id
1 'polypeptide(L)'
;MIEILNAIWRHGISLILVLALLSPIEALRVGPDGKIRVIAFGDVIDQYHGYNSFTIVRYDPAIAYTPVPTRPDYVTPETAQRNLRIYMPRTYKRLAEGYDIITTSDAFQTLFRPDWINWMTDSVTEGGLGFQWLGTFATDSTDEKNWFGTTIGDIAPVGPTPELTISGSFRFLINDHEEELMKSLPWEGAPPVLNLNTQTPREGASVWGLTDHPKGYPFITYWRVGQGAVMNFASKFPAGVEPWARSWRYFPQAMIYMIYRLADKRLPEDPEIFEEITLQLIELDEMRSFLIELLSFVENFGGRIDKLHARIVETDGIKALAEKAYLEGNFDECLARLGEVREEHTAISQAAIDAKGNALFWVYVVEWCSMMATFMISSIILWSLMIRRRLYREVGTSRMVG
;
A
#
# COMPACT_ATOMS: atom_id res chain seq x y z
N MET A 1 -20.65 -43.20 47.80
CA MET A 1 -20.78 -43.13 46.32
C MET A 1 -20.94 -41.68 45.84
N ILE A 2 -21.86 -40.90 46.42
CA ILE A 2 -22.07 -39.47 46.07
C ILE A 2 -20.84 -38.59 46.37
N GLU A 3 -20.13 -38.82 47.49
CA GLU A 3 -18.92 -38.04 47.80
C GLU A 3 -17.74 -38.29 46.85
N ILE A 4 -17.61 -39.51 46.32
CA ILE A 4 -16.56 -39.86 45.36
C ILE A 4 -16.84 -39.20 44.00
N LEU A 5 -18.11 -39.16 43.57
CA LEU A 5 -18.53 -38.43 42.37
C LEU A 5 -18.30 -36.92 42.49
N ASN A 6 -18.56 -36.32 43.65
CA ASN A 6 -18.30 -34.89 43.89
C ASN A 6 -16.79 -34.56 43.91
N ALA A 7 -15.95 -35.47 44.43
CA ALA A 7 -14.50 -35.29 44.38
C ALA A 7 -13.97 -35.36 42.94
N ILE A 8 -14.40 -36.34 42.15
CA ILE A 8 -14.00 -36.49 40.74
C ILE A 8 -14.49 -35.30 39.90
N TRP A 9 -15.69 -34.79 40.15
CA TRP A 9 -16.23 -33.64 39.43
C TRP A 9 -15.47 -32.34 39.74
N ARG A 10 -15.12 -32.12 41.02
CA ARG A 10 -14.31 -30.94 41.43
C ARG A 10 -12.88 -31.00 40.89
N HIS A 11 -12.25 -32.17 40.85
CA HIS A 11 -10.87 -32.31 40.39
C HIS A 11 -10.78 -32.37 38.86
N GLY A 12 -11.79 -32.94 38.18
CA GLY A 12 -11.89 -32.96 36.72
C GLY A 12 -12.07 -31.57 36.13
N ILE A 13 -12.90 -30.72 36.74
CA ILE A 13 -13.08 -29.33 36.28
C ILE A 13 -11.79 -28.50 36.46
N SER A 14 -11.08 -28.68 37.58
CA SER A 14 -9.79 -28.02 37.79
C SER A 14 -8.72 -28.49 36.78
N LEU A 15 -8.69 -29.77 36.42
CA LEU A 15 -7.75 -30.29 35.42
C LEU A 15 -8.06 -29.76 34.01
N ILE A 16 -9.34 -29.65 33.63
CA ILE A 16 -9.77 -29.08 32.34
C ILE A 16 -9.45 -27.59 32.27
N LEU A 17 -9.65 -26.82 33.35
CA LEU A 17 -9.26 -25.40 33.42
C LEU A 17 -7.74 -25.21 33.33
N VAL A 18 -6.95 -26.05 33.98
CA VAL A 18 -5.48 -25.98 33.90
C VAL A 18 -4.99 -26.38 32.51
N LEU A 19 -5.58 -27.40 31.87
CA LEU A 19 -5.24 -27.77 30.50
C LEU A 19 -5.69 -26.72 29.47
N ALA A 20 -6.82 -26.04 29.70
CA ALA A 20 -7.27 -24.93 28.86
C ALA A 20 -6.40 -23.66 29.01
N LEU A 21 -5.81 -23.44 30.20
CA LEU A 21 -4.82 -22.37 30.44
C LEU A 21 -3.41 -22.73 29.96
N LEU A 22 -3.13 -24.02 29.74
CA LEU A 22 -1.88 -24.54 29.19
C LEU A 22 -1.95 -24.83 27.69
N SER A 23 -3.12 -24.71 27.06
CA SER A 23 -3.17 -24.57 25.61
C SER A 23 -2.28 -23.38 25.28
N PRO A 24 -1.22 -23.57 24.46
CA PRO A 24 -0.43 -22.44 24.02
C PRO A 24 -1.42 -21.45 23.43
N ILE A 25 -1.58 -20.31 24.08
CA ILE A 25 -2.21 -19.16 23.44
C ILE A 25 -1.36 -19.01 22.20
N GLU A 26 -1.91 -19.38 21.04
CA GLU A 26 -1.25 -19.19 19.76
C GLU A 26 -0.89 -17.71 19.74
N ALA A 27 0.40 -17.42 19.98
CA ALA A 27 0.84 -16.06 20.14
C ALA A 27 0.52 -15.38 18.81
N LEU A 28 -0.32 -14.34 18.85
CA LEU A 28 -0.60 -13.54 17.68
C LEU A 28 0.73 -13.19 17.02
N ARG A 29 0.81 -13.35 15.69
CA ARG A 29 2.00 -13.04 14.89
C ARG A 29 2.05 -11.54 14.63
N VAL A 30 2.12 -10.78 15.71
CA VAL A 30 2.17 -9.32 15.69
C VAL A 30 3.37 -8.86 16.49
N GLY A 31 3.95 -7.73 16.06
CA GLY A 31 5.00 -7.06 16.78
C GLY A 31 4.59 -6.66 18.21
N PRO A 32 5.58 -6.28 19.05
CA PRO A 32 5.33 -5.87 20.44
C PRO A 32 4.46 -4.61 20.57
N ASP A 33 4.31 -3.84 19.49
CA ASP A 33 3.46 -2.66 19.36
C ASP A 33 2.04 -2.99 18.86
N GLY A 34 1.72 -4.28 18.67
CA GLY A 34 0.42 -4.74 18.17
C GLY A 34 0.24 -4.61 16.66
N LYS A 35 1.29 -4.21 15.93
CA LYS A 35 1.28 -4.06 14.46
C LYS A 35 1.81 -5.31 13.77
N ILE A 36 1.22 -5.66 12.63
CA ILE A 36 1.73 -6.66 11.72
C ILE A 36 2.85 -6.03 10.90
N ARG A 37 4.07 -6.56 11.02
CA ARG A 37 5.25 -6.05 10.31
C ARG A 37 5.39 -6.80 9.00
N VAL A 38 5.22 -6.08 7.89
CA VAL A 38 5.21 -6.66 6.55
C VAL A 38 6.42 -6.15 5.78
N ILE A 39 7.21 -7.07 5.21
CA ILE A 39 8.18 -6.75 4.16
C ILE A 39 7.63 -7.20 2.81
N ALA A 40 7.53 -6.27 1.87
CA ALA A 40 6.90 -6.54 0.58
C ALA A 40 7.88 -6.31 -0.57
N PHE A 41 7.99 -7.29 -1.48
CA PHE A 41 8.89 -7.25 -2.63
C PHE A 41 8.13 -7.23 -3.97
N GLY A 42 8.80 -6.69 -4.98
CA GLY A 42 8.34 -6.70 -6.36
C GLY A 42 7.54 -5.45 -6.69
N ASP A 43 6.26 -5.63 -7.03
CA ASP A 43 5.35 -4.57 -7.45
C ASP A 43 4.73 -3.83 -6.26
N VAL A 44 5.54 -3.00 -5.60
CA VAL A 44 5.20 -2.31 -4.34
C VAL A 44 5.34 -0.80 -4.42
N ILE A 45 5.42 -0.26 -5.63
CA ILE A 45 5.39 1.19 -5.87
C ILE A 45 3.98 1.58 -6.30
N ASP A 46 3.56 2.77 -5.90
CA ASP A 46 2.28 3.32 -6.31
C ASP A 46 2.31 3.58 -7.83
N GLN A 47 1.51 2.83 -8.58
CA GLN A 47 1.46 2.88 -10.04
C GLN A 47 0.04 3.25 -10.47
N TYR A 48 -0.15 3.66 -11.72
CA TYR A 48 -1.47 3.89 -12.31
C TYR A 48 -2.28 5.04 -11.68
N HIS A 49 -1.68 6.21 -11.52
CA HIS A 49 -2.39 7.40 -11.02
C HIS A 49 -2.97 7.19 -9.60
N GLY A 50 -2.21 6.56 -8.70
CA GLY A 50 -2.63 6.28 -7.31
C GLY A 50 -3.29 4.91 -7.12
N TYR A 51 -3.06 3.96 -8.04
CA TYR A 51 -3.70 2.65 -8.03
C TYR A 51 -2.69 1.49 -8.15
N ASN A 52 -1.76 1.37 -7.21
CA ASN A 52 -1.24 0.04 -6.87
C ASN A 52 -2.12 -0.57 -5.79
N SER A 53 -2.84 -1.59 -6.21
CA SER A 53 -3.93 -2.18 -5.47
C SER A 53 -3.43 -2.95 -4.22
N PHE A 54 -2.13 -3.28 -4.12
CA PHE A 54 -1.54 -3.83 -2.90
C PHE A 54 -0.93 -2.77 -1.97
N THR A 55 -0.48 -1.60 -2.46
CA THR A 55 0.07 -0.56 -1.58
C THR A 55 -0.96 0.02 -0.61
N ILE A 56 -2.25 -0.24 -0.84
CA ILE A 56 -3.38 0.17 0.01
C ILE A 56 -3.22 -0.30 1.47
N VAL A 57 -2.52 -1.41 1.71
CA VAL A 57 -2.31 -1.96 3.05
C VAL A 57 -1.45 -1.05 3.93
N ARG A 58 -0.69 -0.11 3.34
CA ARG A 58 0.12 0.88 4.07
C ARG A 58 -0.72 1.88 4.85
N TYR A 59 -1.99 2.03 4.49
CA TYR A 59 -2.90 2.97 5.14
C TYR A 59 -3.52 2.40 6.43
N ASP A 60 -3.45 1.09 6.63
CA ASP A 60 -3.93 0.43 7.84
C ASP A 60 -2.97 0.67 9.02
N PRO A 61 -3.41 1.30 10.13
CA PRO A 61 -2.55 1.61 11.26
C PRO A 61 -1.98 0.37 11.99
N ALA A 62 -2.63 -0.79 11.84
CA ALA A 62 -2.17 -2.07 12.35
C ALA A 62 -1.16 -2.78 11.44
N ILE A 63 -0.78 -2.19 10.30
CA ILE A 63 0.21 -2.76 9.39
C ILE A 63 1.42 -1.83 9.30
N ALA A 64 2.57 -2.30 9.78
CA ALA A 64 3.86 -1.67 9.57
C ALA A 64 4.45 -2.17 8.25
N TYR A 65 4.20 -1.42 7.17
CA TYR A 65 4.53 -1.81 5.80
C TYR A 65 5.92 -1.33 5.35
N THR A 66 6.80 -2.27 4.95
CA THR A 66 8.12 -2.00 4.38
C THR A 66 8.15 -2.38 2.90
N PRO A 67 7.85 -1.44 1.97
CA PRO A 67 7.93 -1.70 0.55
C PRO A 67 9.39 -1.74 0.08
N VAL A 68 9.73 -2.78 -0.68
CA VAL A 68 11.02 -2.95 -1.35
C VAL A 68 10.78 -3.07 -2.86
N PRO A 69 10.84 -1.97 -3.61
CA PRO A 69 10.64 -1.99 -5.05
C PRO A 69 11.72 -2.83 -5.75
N THR A 70 11.31 -3.96 -6.34
CA THR A 70 12.26 -4.87 -7.00
C THR A 70 11.82 -5.36 -8.37
N ARG A 71 10.67 -4.92 -8.89
CA ARG A 71 10.21 -5.30 -10.24
C ARG A 71 11.01 -4.56 -11.33
N PRO A 72 11.82 -5.25 -12.16
CA PRO A 72 12.65 -4.63 -13.20
C PRO A 72 11.88 -3.85 -14.27
N ASP A 73 10.58 -4.11 -14.41
CA ASP A 73 9.70 -3.37 -15.34
C ASP A 73 9.57 -1.88 -14.95
N TYR A 74 9.87 -1.53 -13.69
CA TYR A 74 9.67 -0.17 -13.17
C TYR A 74 10.91 0.45 -12.52
N VAL A 75 11.82 -0.38 -12.03
CA VAL A 75 13.11 0.06 -11.51
C VAL A 75 14.21 -0.65 -12.28
N THR A 76 15.34 0.00 -12.55
CA THR A 76 16.44 -0.70 -13.23
C THR A 76 16.90 -1.91 -12.40
N PRO A 77 17.42 -3.00 -13.01
CA PRO A 77 17.96 -4.14 -12.25
C PRO A 77 18.98 -3.72 -11.18
N GLU A 78 19.83 -2.73 -11.46
CA GLU A 78 20.80 -2.19 -10.50
C GLU A 78 20.11 -1.49 -9.32
N THR A 79 19.01 -0.79 -9.59
CA THR A 79 18.17 -0.13 -8.59
C THR A 79 17.43 -1.17 -7.74
N ALA A 80 16.86 -2.21 -8.36
CA ALA A 80 16.23 -3.32 -7.65
C ALA A 80 17.22 -4.03 -6.72
N GLN A 81 18.42 -4.35 -7.22
CA GLN A 81 19.50 -4.92 -6.40
C GLN A 81 19.96 -3.97 -5.29
N ARG A 82 20.03 -2.66 -5.57
CA ARG A 82 20.35 -1.65 -4.54
C ARG A 82 19.28 -1.63 -3.44
N ASN A 83 18.00 -1.67 -3.81
CA ASN A 83 16.88 -1.70 -2.87
C ASN A 83 16.97 -2.96 -1.99
N LEU A 84 17.18 -4.13 -2.59
CA LEU A 84 17.40 -5.37 -1.84
C LEU A 84 18.58 -5.26 -0.85
N ARG A 85 19.72 -4.69 -1.26
CA ARG A 85 20.87 -4.48 -0.36
C ARG A 85 20.57 -3.55 0.83
N ILE A 86 19.68 -2.57 0.65
CA ILE A 86 19.32 -1.60 1.68
C ILE A 86 18.31 -2.19 2.65
N TYR A 87 17.25 -2.83 2.13
CA TYR A 87 16.06 -3.18 2.90
C TYR A 87 15.98 -4.66 3.31
N MET A 88 16.56 -5.59 2.54
CA MET A 88 16.59 -7.00 2.93
C MET A 88 17.38 -7.15 4.24
N PRO A 89 16.84 -7.82 5.27
CA PRO A 89 17.56 -8.07 6.50
C PRO A 89 18.90 -8.76 6.25
N ARG A 90 19.96 -8.29 6.92
CA ARG A 90 21.32 -8.80 6.70
C ARG A 90 21.57 -10.21 7.26
N THR A 91 20.64 -10.74 8.05
CA THR A 91 20.70 -12.08 8.64
C THR A 91 19.30 -12.68 8.70
N TYR A 92 19.22 -14.01 8.67
CA TYR A 92 17.98 -14.75 8.93
C TYR A 92 17.26 -14.27 10.20
N LYS A 93 17.99 -14.19 11.32
CA LYS A 93 17.45 -13.74 12.61
C LYS A 93 16.73 -12.39 12.51
N ARG A 94 17.28 -11.42 11.77
CA ARG A 94 16.65 -10.10 11.61
C ARG A 94 15.41 -10.15 10.70
N LEU A 95 15.33 -11.09 9.77
CA LEU A 95 14.11 -11.32 8.99
C LEU A 95 13.03 -11.94 9.87
N ALA A 96 13.34 -13.06 10.51
CA ALA A 96 12.40 -13.82 11.32
C ALA A 96 11.91 -13.05 12.57
N GLU A 97 12.77 -12.29 13.25
CA GLU A 97 12.36 -11.49 14.41
C GLU A 97 11.80 -10.12 14.04
N GLY A 98 12.12 -9.62 12.84
CA GLY A 98 11.80 -8.25 12.42
C GLY A 98 10.46 -8.12 11.70
N TYR A 99 9.94 -9.21 11.14
CA TYR A 99 8.73 -9.23 10.33
C TYR A 99 7.84 -10.39 10.72
N ASP A 100 6.55 -10.21 10.48
CA ASP A 100 5.50 -11.21 10.71
C ASP A 100 5.02 -11.80 9.38
N ILE A 101 5.09 -11.01 8.30
CA ILE A 101 4.70 -11.42 6.95
C ILE A 101 5.72 -10.98 5.91
N ILE A 102 5.99 -11.88 4.97
CA ILE A 102 6.66 -11.57 3.71
C ILE A 102 5.59 -11.53 2.62
N THR A 103 5.56 -10.48 1.80
CA THR A 103 4.68 -10.40 0.63
C THR A 103 5.48 -10.22 -0.64
N THR A 104 5.02 -10.84 -1.72
CA THR A 104 5.64 -10.73 -3.03
C THR A 104 4.60 -10.58 -4.12
N SER A 105 4.84 -9.68 -5.07
CA SER A 105 4.04 -9.52 -6.29
C SER A 105 4.98 -9.29 -7.46
N ASP A 106 4.94 -10.11 -8.51
CA ASP A 106 5.81 -9.97 -9.69
C ASP A 106 7.32 -9.78 -9.37
N ALA A 107 7.80 -10.43 -8.31
CA ALA A 107 9.20 -10.40 -7.90
C ALA A 107 10.03 -11.40 -8.73
N PHE A 108 11.17 -10.94 -9.26
CA PHE A 108 12.04 -11.76 -10.11
C PHE A 108 12.99 -12.56 -9.23
N GLN A 109 12.96 -13.89 -9.36
CA GLN A 109 13.75 -14.83 -8.57
C GLN A 109 15.26 -14.58 -8.74
N THR A 110 15.70 -14.17 -9.94
CA THR A 110 17.10 -13.88 -10.30
C THR A 110 17.71 -12.71 -9.51
N LEU A 111 16.90 -11.84 -8.91
CA LEU A 111 17.39 -10.72 -8.10
C LEU A 111 17.75 -11.14 -6.67
N PHE A 112 17.23 -12.28 -6.21
CA PHE A 112 17.42 -12.74 -4.84
C PHE A 112 18.62 -13.67 -4.76
N ARG A 113 19.42 -13.48 -3.71
CA ARG A 113 20.49 -14.42 -3.41
C ARG A 113 19.88 -15.76 -2.94
N PRO A 114 20.50 -16.91 -3.24
CA PRO A 114 19.99 -18.21 -2.79
C PRO A 114 19.79 -18.30 -1.26
N ASP A 115 20.65 -17.68 -0.47
CA ASP A 115 20.49 -17.65 0.99
C ASP A 115 19.29 -16.81 1.43
N TRP A 116 18.95 -15.72 0.73
CA TRP A 116 17.73 -14.96 1.01
C TRP A 116 16.47 -15.76 0.71
N ILE A 117 16.48 -16.55 -0.38
CA ILE A 117 15.37 -17.45 -0.72
C ILE A 117 15.19 -18.49 0.40
N ASN A 118 16.28 -19.11 0.85
CA ASN A 118 16.22 -20.05 1.98
C ASN A 118 15.76 -19.36 3.26
N TRP A 119 16.26 -18.17 3.59
CA TRP A 119 15.81 -17.43 4.77
C TRP A 119 14.32 -17.11 4.74
N MET A 120 13.76 -16.77 3.58
CA MET A 120 12.32 -16.57 3.44
C MET A 120 11.56 -17.86 3.71
N THR A 121 11.98 -18.99 3.13
CA THR A 121 11.39 -20.31 3.39
C THR A 121 11.47 -20.69 4.88
N ASP A 122 12.67 -20.64 5.46
CA ASP A 122 12.94 -20.99 6.86
C ASP A 122 12.18 -20.06 7.82
N SER A 123 11.95 -18.79 7.43
CA SER A 123 11.18 -17.86 8.26
C SER A 123 9.71 -18.26 8.31
N VAL A 124 9.17 -18.87 7.25
CA VAL A 124 7.81 -19.41 7.24
C VAL A 124 7.78 -20.73 8.00
N THR A 125 8.61 -21.70 7.60
CA THR A 125 8.52 -23.08 8.12
C THR A 125 8.99 -23.22 9.56
N GLU A 126 10.02 -22.49 9.97
CA GLU A 126 10.59 -22.54 11.32
C GLU A 126 10.25 -21.29 12.14
N GLY A 127 10.30 -20.11 11.51
CA GLY A 127 10.06 -18.83 12.17
C GLY A 127 8.58 -18.48 12.37
N GLY A 128 7.67 -19.19 11.70
CA GLY A 128 6.23 -18.98 11.82
C GLY A 128 5.68 -17.79 11.04
N LEU A 129 6.45 -17.16 10.15
CA LEU A 129 5.97 -16.03 9.36
C LEU A 129 4.84 -16.45 8.40
N GLY A 130 3.98 -15.49 8.06
CA GLY A 130 3.09 -15.59 6.91
C GLY A 130 3.83 -15.27 5.61
N PHE A 131 3.44 -15.91 4.51
CA PHE A 131 3.95 -15.60 3.18
C PHE A 131 2.79 -15.39 2.21
N GLN A 132 2.66 -14.17 1.69
CA GLN A 132 1.62 -13.80 0.75
C GLN A 132 2.20 -13.72 -0.66
N TRP A 133 1.59 -14.43 -1.57
CA TRP A 133 1.89 -14.36 -2.99
C TRP A 133 0.73 -13.75 -3.78
N LEU A 134 1.01 -12.71 -4.55
CA LEU A 134 0.05 -12.08 -5.45
C LEU A 134 0.46 -12.38 -6.90
N GLY A 135 -0.35 -13.19 -7.60
CA GLY A 135 -0.08 -13.68 -8.96
C GLY A 135 0.31 -15.16 -8.96
N THR A 136 1.47 -15.49 -9.54
CA THR A 136 1.93 -16.88 -9.75
C THR A 136 3.33 -17.17 -9.26
N PHE A 137 3.52 -18.34 -8.68
CA PHE A 137 4.84 -18.94 -8.44
C PHE A 137 5.46 -19.51 -9.72
N ALA A 138 4.64 -19.83 -10.72
CA ALA A 138 5.03 -20.45 -11.99
C ALA A 138 4.81 -19.51 -13.16
N THR A 139 5.87 -19.31 -13.91
CA THR A 139 5.82 -18.85 -15.29
C THR A 139 6.47 -19.92 -16.17
N ASP A 140 6.74 -19.61 -17.44
CA ASP A 140 7.50 -20.56 -18.26
C ASP A 140 8.88 -20.83 -17.61
N SER A 141 9.48 -21.99 -17.89
CA SER A 141 10.72 -22.39 -17.23
C SER A 141 11.92 -21.48 -17.52
N THR A 142 11.78 -20.57 -18.49
CA THR A 142 12.80 -19.59 -18.89
C THR A 142 12.56 -18.20 -18.33
N ASP A 143 11.42 -17.99 -17.68
CA ASP A 143 11.03 -16.70 -17.13
C ASP A 143 11.68 -16.55 -15.74
N GLU A 144 12.33 -15.41 -15.56
CA GLU A 144 13.00 -15.01 -14.32
C GLU A 144 12.04 -14.89 -13.13
N LYS A 145 10.72 -14.98 -13.38
CA LYS A 145 9.64 -15.05 -12.39
C LYS A 145 9.28 -16.47 -11.96
N ASN A 146 9.95 -17.51 -12.46
CA ASN A 146 9.66 -18.88 -12.02
C ASN A 146 10.35 -19.18 -10.69
N TRP A 147 9.54 -19.46 -9.66
CA TRP A 147 10.01 -19.81 -8.31
C TRP A 147 10.01 -21.31 -8.03
N PHE A 148 9.45 -22.14 -8.93
CA PHE A 148 9.56 -23.59 -8.81
C PHE A 148 11.00 -24.05 -9.04
N GLY A 149 11.45 -25.02 -8.23
CA GLY A 149 12.86 -25.43 -8.16
C GLY A 149 13.68 -24.68 -7.10
N THR A 150 13.06 -23.73 -6.39
CA THR A 150 13.60 -23.12 -5.17
C THR A 150 12.89 -23.64 -3.92
N THR A 151 13.46 -23.36 -2.74
CA THR A 151 12.84 -23.72 -1.46
C THR A 151 11.51 -23.01 -1.21
N ILE A 152 11.30 -21.81 -1.78
CA ILE A 152 9.98 -21.14 -1.75
C ILE A 152 8.95 -21.92 -2.57
N GLY A 153 9.36 -22.43 -3.74
CA GLY A 153 8.51 -23.27 -4.56
C GLY A 153 8.07 -24.56 -3.84
N ASP A 154 8.85 -25.04 -2.87
CA ASP A 154 8.51 -26.23 -2.08
C ASP A 154 7.40 -25.99 -1.06
N ILE A 155 7.24 -24.75 -0.60
CA ILE A 155 6.20 -24.35 0.37
C ILE A 155 4.97 -23.69 -0.26
N ALA A 156 4.96 -23.51 -1.59
CA ALA A 156 3.82 -22.92 -2.29
C ALA A 156 2.56 -23.80 -2.16
N PRO A 157 1.37 -23.22 -1.90
CA PRO A 157 0.11 -23.97 -1.75
C PRO A 157 -0.40 -24.56 -3.07
N VAL A 158 0.30 -24.29 -4.17
CA VAL A 158 -0.09 -24.58 -5.54
C VAL A 158 1.09 -25.10 -6.35
N GLY A 159 0.80 -25.80 -7.44
CA GLY A 159 1.72 -26.20 -8.49
C GLY A 159 1.39 -25.52 -9.83
N PRO A 160 2.33 -25.54 -10.79
CA PRO A 160 2.12 -25.01 -12.13
C PRO A 160 0.98 -25.73 -12.87
N THR A 161 0.35 -25.04 -13.81
CA THR A 161 -0.48 -25.66 -14.85
C THR A 161 0.09 -25.34 -16.24
N PRO A 162 -0.23 -26.13 -17.28
CA PRO A 162 0.27 -25.87 -18.64
C PRO A 162 -0.13 -24.52 -19.21
N GLU A 163 -1.28 -23.96 -18.82
CA GLU A 163 -1.81 -22.72 -19.37
C GLU A 163 -1.12 -21.45 -18.82
N LEU A 164 -0.42 -21.55 -17.69
CA LEU A 164 0.32 -20.50 -16.96
C LEU A 164 -0.49 -19.22 -16.63
N THR A 165 -0.94 -18.47 -17.63
CA THR A 165 -1.76 -17.26 -17.50
C THR A 165 -2.86 -17.24 -18.56
N ILE A 166 -4.09 -16.98 -18.14
CA ILE A 166 -5.23 -16.73 -19.03
C ILE A 166 -5.80 -15.33 -18.79
N SER A 167 -6.33 -14.71 -19.84
CA SER A 167 -7.06 -13.44 -19.77
C SER A 167 -8.55 -13.68 -20.07
N GLY A 168 -9.43 -12.93 -19.46
CA GLY A 168 -10.87 -13.16 -19.56
C GLY A 168 -11.66 -12.33 -18.56
N SER A 169 -12.83 -12.83 -18.19
CA SER A 169 -13.69 -12.25 -17.16
C SER A 169 -14.01 -13.38 -16.19
N PHE A 170 -13.41 -13.34 -15.01
CA PHE A 170 -13.52 -14.42 -14.02
C PHE A 170 -14.18 -13.90 -12.76
N ARG A 171 -15.37 -14.40 -12.44
CA ARG A 171 -16.06 -14.07 -11.18
C ARG A 171 -15.51 -14.93 -10.05
N PHE A 172 -15.45 -14.35 -8.86
CA PHE A 172 -15.08 -15.06 -7.66
C PHE A 172 -16.24 -15.92 -7.17
N LEU A 173 -15.94 -17.17 -6.80
CA LEU A 173 -16.87 -18.10 -6.15
C LEU A 173 -16.26 -18.53 -4.82
N ILE A 174 -17.04 -18.49 -3.74
CA ILE A 174 -16.58 -19.00 -2.44
C ILE A 174 -16.59 -20.53 -2.52
N ASN A 175 -15.48 -21.16 -2.14
CA ASN A 175 -15.38 -22.62 -2.03
C ASN A 175 -15.46 -23.08 -0.58
N ASP A 176 -14.80 -22.36 0.32
CA ASP A 176 -14.86 -22.61 1.76
C ASP A 176 -15.69 -21.52 2.44
N HIS A 177 -16.98 -21.77 2.63
CA HIS A 177 -17.88 -20.84 3.31
C HIS A 177 -17.66 -20.80 4.83
N GLU A 178 -16.87 -21.72 5.40
CA GLU A 178 -16.60 -21.74 6.84
C GLU A 178 -15.39 -20.89 7.23
N GLU A 179 -14.48 -20.64 6.29
CA GLU A 179 -13.31 -19.80 6.46
C GLU A 179 -13.68 -18.34 6.78
N GLU A 180 -13.08 -17.79 7.84
CA GLU A 180 -13.40 -16.46 8.38
C GLU A 180 -13.22 -15.35 7.35
N LEU A 181 -12.14 -15.41 6.56
CA LEU A 181 -11.92 -14.44 5.49
C LEU A 181 -13.06 -14.44 4.46
N MET A 182 -13.58 -15.61 4.12
CA MET A 182 -14.66 -15.74 3.13
C MET A 182 -16.01 -15.26 3.68
N LYS A 183 -16.24 -15.36 4.99
CA LYS A 183 -17.44 -14.83 5.68
C LYS A 183 -17.42 -13.31 5.83
N SER A 184 -16.23 -12.74 5.97
CA SER A 184 -16.04 -11.34 6.41
C SER A 184 -16.39 -10.28 5.35
N LEU A 185 -16.43 -10.65 4.07
CA LEU A 185 -16.67 -9.73 2.95
C LEU A 185 -17.63 -10.36 1.93
N PRO A 186 -18.41 -9.55 1.18
CA PRO A 186 -19.30 -10.06 0.14
C PRO A 186 -18.54 -10.34 -1.17
N TRP A 187 -17.66 -11.35 -1.15
CA TRP A 187 -16.73 -11.68 -2.24
C TRP A 187 -17.43 -11.96 -3.58
N GLU A 188 -18.56 -12.67 -3.58
CA GLU A 188 -19.30 -13.01 -4.80
C GLU A 188 -19.98 -11.80 -5.45
N GLY A 189 -20.08 -10.68 -4.70
CA GLY A 189 -20.52 -9.39 -5.22
C GLY A 189 -19.41 -8.59 -5.91
N ALA A 190 -18.16 -9.06 -5.87
CA ALA A 190 -17.06 -8.40 -6.56
C ALA A 190 -17.25 -8.47 -8.09
N PRO A 191 -16.81 -7.44 -8.85
CA PRO A 191 -16.71 -7.50 -10.30
C PRO A 191 -15.86 -8.71 -10.76
N PRO A 192 -15.89 -9.12 -12.02
CA PRO A 192 -14.94 -10.12 -12.49
C PRO A 192 -13.50 -9.55 -12.54
N VAL A 193 -12.50 -10.39 -12.29
CA VAL A 193 -11.10 -10.08 -12.58
C VAL A 193 -10.77 -10.34 -14.05
N LEU A 194 -9.74 -9.67 -14.57
CA LEU A 194 -9.41 -9.66 -16.01
C LEU A 194 -8.36 -10.70 -16.42
N ASN A 195 -7.62 -11.22 -15.46
CA ASN A 195 -6.66 -12.28 -15.71
C ASN A 195 -6.54 -13.22 -14.50
N LEU A 196 -5.99 -14.40 -14.80
CA LEU A 196 -5.77 -15.45 -13.83
C LEU A 196 -4.48 -16.17 -14.13
N ASN A 197 -3.66 -16.35 -13.12
CA ASN A 197 -2.62 -17.36 -13.14
C ASN A 197 -3.21 -18.72 -12.81
N THR A 198 -3.14 -19.61 -13.79
CA THR A 198 -3.72 -20.94 -13.68
C THR A 198 -2.79 -21.83 -12.88
N GLN A 199 -3.35 -22.55 -11.91
CA GLN A 199 -2.58 -23.28 -10.92
C GLN A 199 -3.38 -24.47 -10.38
N THR A 200 -2.67 -25.48 -9.87
CA THR A 200 -3.29 -26.67 -9.28
C THR A 200 -3.00 -26.65 -7.78
N PRO A 201 -4.00 -26.79 -6.89
CA PRO A 201 -3.74 -26.85 -5.45
C PRO A 201 -2.85 -28.06 -5.12
N ARG A 202 -1.90 -27.89 -4.19
CA ARG A 202 -1.15 -29.03 -3.66
C ARG A 202 -1.97 -29.84 -2.68
N GLU A 203 -1.60 -31.11 -2.51
CA GLU A 203 -2.18 -31.94 -1.45
C GLU A 203 -1.94 -31.30 -0.08
N GLY A 204 -3.00 -31.18 0.72
CA GLY A 204 -2.97 -30.51 2.03
C GLY A 204 -3.21 -29.01 1.99
N ALA A 205 -3.17 -28.36 0.83
CA ALA A 205 -3.58 -26.96 0.70
C ALA A 205 -5.11 -26.85 0.71
N SER A 206 -5.61 -25.79 1.35
CA SER A 206 -7.01 -25.39 1.34
C SER A 206 -7.28 -24.43 0.19
N VAL A 207 -8.41 -24.62 -0.49
CA VAL A 207 -8.87 -23.70 -1.55
C VAL A 207 -10.05 -22.92 -0.98
N TRP A 208 -9.87 -21.62 -0.77
CA TRP A 208 -10.91 -20.77 -0.18
C TRP A 208 -11.82 -20.17 -1.24
N GLY A 209 -11.24 -19.79 -2.39
CA GLY A 209 -11.96 -19.21 -3.51
C GLY A 209 -11.63 -19.89 -4.83
N LEU A 210 -12.62 -19.97 -5.70
CA LEU A 210 -12.54 -20.46 -7.08
C LEU A 210 -12.95 -19.35 -8.04
N THR A 211 -12.72 -19.57 -9.33
CA THR A 211 -13.29 -18.77 -10.41
C THR A 211 -14.48 -19.48 -11.05
N ASP A 212 -15.36 -18.72 -11.69
CA ASP A 212 -16.47 -19.25 -12.51
C ASP A 212 -16.06 -19.85 -13.86
N HIS A 213 -14.76 -19.97 -14.12
CA HIS A 213 -14.25 -20.67 -15.29
C HIS A 213 -14.71 -22.14 -15.30
N PRO A 214 -15.03 -22.78 -16.45
CA PRO A 214 -15.51 -24.16 -16.49
C PRO A 214 -14.59 -25.22 -15.84
N LYS A 215 -13.30 -24.92 -15.72
CA LYS A 215 -12.31 -25.78 -15.03
C LYS A 215 -12.25 -25.54 -13.51
N GLY A 216 -12.94 -24.52 -12.98
CA GLY A 216 -12.92 -24.15 -11.57
C GLY A 216 -11.52 -23.83 -11.07
N TYR A 217 -10.84 -22.86 -11.71
CA TYR A 217 -9.46 -22.57 -11.32
C TYR A 217 -9.40 -21.94 -9.91
N PRO A 218 -8.45 -22.36 -9.05
CA PRO A 218 -8.26 -21.78 -7.72
C PRO A 218 -7.89 -20.31 -7.77
N PHE A 219 -8.58 -19.50 -6.98
CA PHE A 219 -8.36 -18.06 -6.88
C PHE A 219 -7.61 -17.66 -5.61
N ILE A 220 -8.05 -18.15 -4.45
CA ILE A 220 -7.36 -17.97 -3.17
C ILE A 220 -7.07 -19.36 -2.60
N THR A 221 -5.79 -19.65 -2.40
CA THR A 221 -5.32 -20.92 -1.83
C THR A 221 -4.45 -20.65 -0.63
N TYR A 222 -4.57 -21.48 0.39
CA TYR A 222 -3.89 -21.32 1.67
C TYR A 222 -3.29 -22.65 2.13
N TRP A 223 -2.12 -22.62 2.75
CA TRP A 223 -1.48 -23.80 3.32
C TRP A 223 -0.71 -23.44 4.58
N ARG A 224 -1.06 -24.09 5.71
CA ARG A 224 -0.19 -24.06 6.90
C ARG A 224 0.98 -25.02 6.66
N VAL A 225 2.19 -24.50 6.75
CA VAL A 225 3.42 -25.24 6.47
C VAL A 225 4.46 -24.95 7.53
N GLY A 226 4.94 -26.00 8.19
CA GLY A 226 5.76 -25.85 9.40
C GLY A 226 5.02 -25.06 10.48
N GLN A 227 5.66 -24.03 11.02
CA GLN A 227 5.09 -23.11 12.00
C GLN A 227 4.33 -21.94 11.35
N GLY A 228 4.44 -21.76 10.03
CA GLY A 228 3.94 -20.60 9.31
C GLY A 228 2.72 -20.90 8.43
N ALA A 229 2.45 -20.00 7.50
CA ALA A 229 1.42 -20.19 6.49
C ALA A 229 1.75 -19.48 5.19
N VAL A 230 1.31 -20.06 4.08
CA VAL A 230 1.43 -19.46 2.74
C VAL A 230 0.04 -19.25 2.17
N MET A 231 -0.22 -18.04 1.68
CA MET A 231 -1.42 -17.69 0.94
C MET A 231 -1.02 -17.27 -0.47
N ASN A 232 -1.81 -17.69 -1.44
CA ASN A 232 -1.64 -17.30 -2.82
C ASN A 232 -2.96 -16.79 -3.40
N PHE A 233 -2.87 -15.62 -4.04
CA PHE A 233 -3.96 -14.94 -4.72
C PHE A 233 -3.66 -14.93 -6.22
N ALA A 234 -4.48 -15.60 -7.02
CA ALA A 234 -4.13 -16.03 -8.37
C ALA A 234 -4.13 -14.93 -9.45
N SER A 235 -4.70 -13.76 -9.21
CA SER A 235 -4.75 -12.70 -10.22
C SER A 235 -3.49 -11.84 -10.22
N LYS A 236 -3.09 -11.32 -11.39
CA LYS A 236 -1.93 -10.44 -11.52
C LYS A 236 -2.27 -9.01 -11.13
N PHE A 237 -1.33 -8.37 -10.45
CA PHE A 237 -1.46 -6.98 -10.06
C PHE A 237 -0.80 -6.04 -11.08
N PRO A 238 -1.36 -4.85 -11.29
CA PRO A 238 -2.75 -4.47 -10.94
C PRO A 238 -3.76 -4.80 -12.06
N ALA A 239 -3.30 -5.11 -13.28
CA ALA A 239 -4.17 -5.25 -14.44
C ALA A 239 -5.26 -6.35 -14.28
N GLY A 240 -4.98 -7.41 -13.53
CA GLY A 240 -5.96 -8.48 -13.27
C GLY A 240 -7.07 -8.03 -12.34
N VAL A 241 -6.75 -7.22 -11.34
CA VAL A 241 -7.67 -6.77 -10.30
C VAL A 241 -8.22 -5.36 -10.51
N GLU A 242 -7.88 -4.70 -11.62
CA GLU A 242 -8.33 -3.33 -11.95
C GLU A 242 -9.85 -3.10 -11.78
N PRO A 243 -10.75 -4.05 -12.17
CA PRO A 243 -12.18 -3.87 -11.92
C PRO A 243 -12.54 -3.85 -10.44
N TRP A 244 -11.91 -4.70 -9.62
CA TRP A 244 -12.13 -4.72 -8.18
C TRP A 244 -11.68 -3.42 -7.56
N ALA A 245 -10.44 -3.07 -7.88
CA ALA A 245 -9.82 -1.82 -7.55
C ALA A 245 -10.76 -0.61 -7.77
N ARG A 246 -11.28 -0.44 -8.98
CA ARG A 246 -12.08 0.73 -9.31
C ARG A 246 -13.52 0.70 -8.79
N SER A 247 -14.11 -0.48 -8.67
CA SER A 247 -15.58 -0.61 -8.59
C SER A 247 -16.06 -1.46 -7.41
N TRP A 248 -15.16 -2.15 -6.71
CA TRP A 248 -15.52 -2.94 -5.54
C TRP A 248 -15.13 -2.20 -4.26
N ARG A 249 -16.14 -1.68 -3.57
CA ARG A 249 -15.95 -0.88 -2.35
C ARG A 249 -15.13 -1.59 -1.25
N TYR A 250 -15.17 -2.93 -1.24
CA TYR A 250 -14.46 -3.76 -0.27
C TYR A 250 -13.04 -4.14 -0.67
N PHE A 251 -12.55 -3.66 -1.82
CA PHE A 251 -11.23 -4.03 -2.33
C PHE A 251 -10.09 -3.67 -1.36
N PRO A 252 -10.03 -2.47 -0.77
CA PRO A 252 -9.03 -2.15 0.26
C PRO A 252 -9.07 -3.12 1.45
N GLN A 253 -10.25 -3.41 1.99
CA GLN A 253 -10.40 -4.35 3.10
C GLN A 253 -9.98 -5.76 2.72
N ALA A 254 -10.31 -6.22 1.50
CA ALA A 254 -9.91 -7.55 1.05
C ALA A 254 -8.38 -7.73 1.09
N MET A 255 -7.61 -6.71 0.69
CA MET A 255 -6.15 -6.76 0.73
C MET A 255 -5.62 -6.77 2.17
N ILE A 256 -6.20 -5.95 3.04
CA ILE A 256 -5.86 -5.88 4.46
C ILE A 256 -6.20 -7.18 5.18
N TYR A 257 -7.40 -7.73 4.94
CA TYR A 257 -7.90 -8.92 5.63
C TYR A 257 -7.10 -10.16 5.25
N MET A 258 -6.56 -10.25 4.03
CA MET A 258 -5.61 -11.31 3.69
C MET A 258 -4.34 -11.25 4.54
N ILE A 259 -3.81 -10.05 4.83
CA ILE A 259 -2.67 -9.86 5.73
C ILE A 259 -3.04 -10.23 7.16
N TYR A 260 -4.20 -9.76 7.65
CA TYR A 260 -4.68 -10.10 9.00
C TYR A 260 -4.82 -11.60 9.16
N ARG A 261 -5.41 -12.27 8.16
CA ARG A 261 -5.63 -13.70 8.18
C ARG A 261 -4.33 -14.51 8.18
N LEU A 262 -3.29 -14.05 7.47
CA LEU A 262 -1.95 -14.66 7.50
C LEU A 262 -1.21 -14.45 8.83
N ALA A 263 -1.46 -13.32 9.49
CA ALA A 263 -0.90 -12.98 10.80
C ALA A 263 -1.69 -13.61 11.97
N ASP A 264 -2.73 -14.39 11.67
CA ASP A 264 -3.68 -14.90 12.66
C ASP A 264 -4.28 -13.76 13.53
N LYS A 265 -4.44 -12.57 12.95
CA LYS A 265 -5.12 -11.42 13.56
C LYS A 265 -6.61 -11.52 13.28
N ARG A 266 -7.42 -11.32 14.32
CA ARG A 266 -8.89 -11.32 14.21
C ARG A 266 -9.36 -10.30 13.17
N LEU A 267 -10.25 -10.73 12.28
CA LEU A 267 -10.89 -9.85 11.32
C LEU A 267 -11.93 -8.97 12.02
N PRO A 268 -12.05 -7.68 11.64
CA PRO A 268 -13.14 -6.82 12.11
C PRO A 268 -14.51 -7.41 11.78
N GLU A 269 -15.45 -7.30 12.72
CA GLU A 269 -16.80 -7.87 12.59
C GLU A 269 -17.73 -7.03 11.73
N ASP A 270 -17.53 -5.71 11.74
CA ASP A 270 -18.30 -4.76 10.95
C ASP A 270 -17.46 -4.27 9.75
N PRO A 271 -17.67 -4.85 8.55
CA PRO A 271 -16.91 -4.47 7.37
C PRO A 271 -17.29 -3.07 6.86
N GLU A 272 -18.44 -2.51 7.22
CA GLU A 272 -18.88 -1.18 6.78
C GLU A 272 -18.18 -0.07 7.57
N ILE A 273 -18.12 -0.19 8.89
CA ILE A 273 -17.34 0.75 9.72
C ILE A 273 -15.87 0.70 9.32
N PHE A 274 -15.34 -0.49 9.08
CA PHE A 274 -13.95 -0.65 8.65
C PHE A 274 -13.70 -0.07 7.25
N GLU A 275 -14.68 -0.16 6.33
CA GLU A 275 -14.66 0.53 5.04
C GLU A 275 -14.47 2.03 5.22
N GLU A 276 -15.33 2.63 6.03
CA GLU A 276 -15.36 4.06 6.24
C GLU A 276 -14.04 4.56 6.83
N ILE A 277 -13.52 3.88 7.84
CA ILE A 277 -12.20 4.20 8.42
C ILE A 277 -11.10 4.10 7.37
N THR A 278 -11.08 3.02 6.59
CA THR A 278 -10.05 2.81 5.57
C THR A 278 -10.07 3.91 4.51
N LEU A 279 -11.26 4.28 4.02
CA LEU A 279 -11.43 5.36 3.05
C LEU A 279 -11.01 6.71 3.64
N GLN A 280 -11.37 7.02 4.88
CA GLN A 280 -10.95 8.26 5.54
C GLN A 280 -9.43 8.32 5.73
N LEU A 281 -8.78 7.20 6.09
CA LEU A 281 -7.33 7.16 6.23
C LEU A 281 -6.60 7.40 4.90
N ILE A 282 -7.11 6.84 3.80
CA ILE A 282 -6.61 7.09 2.44
C ILE A 282 -6.78 8.57 2.08
N GLU A 283 -7.99 9.12 2.23
CA GLU A 283 -8.31 10.52 1.93
C GLU A 283 -7.39 11.48 2.73
N LEU A 284 -7.18 11.21 4.03
CA LEU A 284 -6.33 12.04 4.88
C LEU A 284 -4.86 12.02 4.45
N ASP A 285 -4.35 10.89 3.97
CA ASP A 285 -2.98 10.82 3.44
C ASP A 285 -2.82 11.62 2.13
N GLU A 286 -3.82 11.54 1.25
CA GLU A 286 -3.87 12.35 0.03
C GLU A 286 -3.95 13.85 0.34
N MET A 287 -4.85 14.24 1.25
CA MET A 287 -4.99 15.63 1.71
C MET A 287 -3.69 16.14 2.34
N ARG A 288 -3.01 15.32 3.15
CA ARG A 288 -1.72 15.67 3.76
C ARG A 288 -0.65 15.88 2.69
N SER A 289 -0.56 14.96 1.72
CA SER A 289 0.43 15.06 0.64
C SER A 289 0.23 16.34 -0.19
N PHE A 290 -1.01 16.62 -0.59
CA PHE A 290 -1.38 17.87 -1.26
C PHE A 290 -1.03 19.11 -0.42
N LEU A 291 -1.33 19.09 0.87
CA LEU A 291 -1.03 20.20 1.77
C LEU A 291 0.47 20.45 1.87
N ILE A 292 1.30 19.41 1.97
CA ILE A 292 2.76 19.53 2.01
C ILE A 292 3.27 20.17 0.71
N GLU A 293 2.80 19.71 -0.45
CA GLU A 293 3.18 20.29 -1.75
C GLU A 293 2.77 21.76 -1.87
N LEU A 294 1.57 22.11 -1.40
CA LEU A 294 1.08 23.49 -1.38
C LEU A 294 1.93 24.37 -0.47
N LEU A 295 2.32 23.88 0.71
CA LEU A 295 3.20 24.63 1.61
C LEU A 295 4.59 24.82 1.01
N SER A 296 5.19 23.78 0.43
CA SER A 296 6.47 23.90 -0.28
C SER A 296 6.39 24.90 -1.44
N PHE A 297 5.27 24.95 -2.16
CA PHE A 297 5.03 25.98 -3.16
C PHE A 297 5.08 27.38 -2.53
N VAL A 298 4.32 27.63 -1.46
CA VAL A 298 4.29 28.94 -0.78
C VAL A 298 5.68 29.36 -0.28
N GLU A 299 6.42 28.42 0.29
CA GLU A 299 7.79 28.63 0.78
C GLU A 299 8.75 29.04 -0.35
N ASN A 300 8.66 28.37 -1.51
CA ASN A 300 9.47 28.69 -2.69
C ASN A 300 9.23 30.12 -3.22
N PHE A 301 8.09 30.74 -2.91
CA PHE A 301 7.80 32.15 -3.22
C PHE A 301 8.08 33.10 -2.04
N GLY A 302 8.76 32.64 -0.99
CA GLY A 302 9.13 33.44 0.18
C GLY A 302 7.97 33.71 1.15
N GLY A 303 6.88 32.95 1.05
CA GLY A 303 5.76 33.04 1.98
C GLY A 303 6.14 32.49 3.37
N ARG A 304 5.59 33.09 4.43
CA ARG A 304 5.81 32.64 5.81
C ARG A 304 4.82 31.55 6.19
N ILE A 305 5.30 30.32 6.38
CA ILE A 305 4.46 29.14 6.66
C ILE A 305 4.67 28.50 8.04
N ASP A 306 5.48 29.10 8.92
CA ASP A 306 5.82 28.56 10.25
C ASP A 306 4.57 28.15 11.07
N LYS A 307 3.54 29.00 11.05
CA LYS A 307 2.29 28.74 11.77
C LYS A 307 1.49 27.57 11.19
N LEU A 308 1.56 27.36 9.88
CA LEU A 308 0.88 26.26 9.21
C LEU A 308 1.58 24.94 9.51
N HIS A 309 2.93 24.93 9.55
CA HIS A 309 3.69 23.77 10.01
C HIS A 309 3.36 23.37 11.45
N ALA A 310 3.27 24.35 12.36
CA ALA A 310 2.89 24.07 13.75
C ALA A 310 1.52 23.39 13.85
N ARG A 311 0.52 23.86 13.09
CA ARG A 311 -0.82 23.24 13.04
C ARG A 311 -0.81 21.83 12.47
N ILE A 312 0.03 21.54 11.47
CA ILE A 312 0.19 20.18 10.95
C ILE A 312 0.71 19.24 12.05
N VAL A 313 1.69 19.68 12.84
CA VAL A 313 2.22 18.88 13.96
C VAL A 313 1.15 18.62 15.03
N GLU A 314 0.32 19.61 15.34
CA GLU A 314 -0.82 19.43 16.26
C GLU A 314 -1.85 18.43 15.69
N THR A 315 -2.14 18.52 14.40
CA THR A 315 -3.04 17.59 13.69
C THR A 315 -2.50 16.17 13.68
N ASP A 316 -1.18 15.99 13.54
CA ASP A 316 -0.51 14.69 13.65
C ASP A 316 -0.70 14.06 15.03
N GLY A 317 -0.79 14.88 16.08
CA GLY A 317 -1.13 14.43 17.42
C GLY A 317 -2.55 13.84 17.50
N ILE A 318 -3.53 14.47 16.85
CA ILE A 318 -4.92 13.96 16.79
C ILE A 318 -4.97 12.67 15.98
N LYS A 319 -4.27 12.61 14.84
CA LYS A 319 -4.17 11.39 14.02
C LYS A 319 -3.57 10.23 14.82
N ALA A 320 -2.51 10.46 15.60
CA ALA A 320 -1.93 9.42 16.45
C ALA A 320 -2.90 8.88 17.50
N LEU A 321 -3.81 9.72 18.03
CA LEU A 321 -4.89 9.28 18.91
C LEU A 321 -5.93 8.44 18.16
N ALA A 322 -6.27 8.81 16.92
CA ALA A 322 -7.17 8.02 16.05
C ALA A 322 -6.58 6.63 15.75
N GLU A 323 -5.29 6.56 15.41
CA GLU A 323 -4.58 5.30 15.18
C GLU A 323 -4.52 4.43 16.44
N LYS A 324 -4.35 5.05 17.61
CA LYS A 324 -4.40 4.32 18.88
C LYS A 324 -5.79 3.71 19.12
N ALA A 325 -6.86 4.49 18.94
CA ALA A 325 -8.23 4.01 19.08
C ALA A 325 -8.52 2.86 18.10
N TYR A 326 -8.01 2.95 16.87
CA TYR A 326 -8.08 1.88 15.87
C TYR A 326 -7.44 0.59 16.36
N LEU A 327 -6.21 0.65 16.88
CA LEU A 327 -5.48 -0.52 17.39
C LEU A 327 -6.17 -1.15 18.60
N GLU A 328 -6.87 -0.36 19.40
CA GLU A 328 -7.67 -0.81 20.55
C GLU A 328 -9.05 -1.37 20.13
N GLY A 329 -9.40 -1.31 18.85
CA GLY A 329 -10.70 -1.73 18.31
C GLY A 329 -11.85 -0.77 18.61
N ASN A 330 -11.55 0.45 19.08
CA ASN A 330 -12.54 1.50 19.31
C ASN A 330 -12.78 2.31 18.02
N PHE A 331 -13.49 1.68 17.09
CA PHE A 331 -13.71 2.23 15.74
C PHE A 331 -14.57 3.50 15.72
N ASP A 332 -15.54 3.63 16.63
CA ASP A 332 -16.35 4.86 16.74
C ASP A 332 -15.49 6.07 17.16
N GLU A 333 -14.62 5.90 18.15
CA GLU A 333 -13.69 6.95 18.55
C GLU A 333 -12.67 7.24 17.43
N CYS A 334 -12.19 6.20 16.74
CA CYS A 334 -11.31 6.37 15.59
C CYS A 334 -11.96 7.28 14.53
N LEU A 335 -13.19 6.98 14.10
CA LEU A 335 -13.93 7.79 13.13
C LEU A 335 -14.14 9.23 13.60
N ALA A 336 -14.52 9.43 14.87
CA ALA A 336 -14.68 10.77 15.43
C ALA A 336 -13.38 11.59 15.33
N ARG A 337 -12.24 10.98 15.67
CA ARG A 337 -10.91 11.62 15.59
C ARG A 337 -10.45 11.85 14.15
N LEU A 338 -10.73 10.93 13.22
CA LEU A 338 -10.44 11.13 11.80
C LEU A 338 -11.26 12.30 11.23
N GLY A 339 -12.50 12.47 11.68
CA GLY A 339 -13.32 13.64 11.40
C GLY A 339 -12.66 14.96 11.85
N GLU A 340 -12.17 15.01 13.10
CA GLU A 340 -11.43 16.16 13.64
C GLU A 340 -10.18 16.48 12.79
N VAL A 341 -9.41 15.44 12.42
CA VAL A 341 -8.21 15.58 11.57
C VAL A 341 -8.57 16.16 10.20
N ARG A 342 -9.65 15.68 9.56
CA ARG A 342 -10.10 16.17 8.24
C ARG A 342 -10.52 17.64 8.28
N GLU A 343 -11.26 18.03 9.30
CA GLU A 343 -11.69 19.42 9.49
C GLU A 343 -10.48 20.36 9.62
N GLU A 344 -9.49 19.95 10.43
CA GLU A 344 -8.28 20.73 10.63
C GLU A 344 -7.41 20.78 9.37
N HIS A 345 -7.22 19.67 8.65
CA HIS A 345 -6.53 19.68 7.36
C HIS A 345 -7.20 20.61 6.35
N THR A 346 -8.54 20.63 6.29
CA THR A 346 -9.30 21.55 5.43
C THR A 346 -9.03 23.00 5.81
N ALA A 347 -9.05 23.32 7.11
CA ALA A 347 -8.77 24.67 7.60
C ALA A 347 -7.32 25.11 7.34
N ILE A 348 -6.34 24.20 7.47
CA ILE A 348 -4.94 24.50 7.13
C ILE A 348 -4.78 24.70 5.61
N SER A 349 -5.45 23.88 4.80
CA SER A 349 -5.41 23.96 3.34
C SER A 349 -5.96 25.30 2.83
N GLN A 350 -7.08 25.77 3.39
CA GLN A 350 -7.62 27.08 3.07
C GLN A 350 -6.63 28.20 3.43
N ALA A 351 -6.02 28.15 4.62
CA ALA A 351 -5.01 29.13 5.03
C ALA A 351 -3.75 29.10 4.14
N ALA A 352 -3.36 27.93 3.65
CA ALA A 352 -2.26 27.76 2.70
C ALA A 352 -2.61 28.35 1.31
N ILE A 353 -3.85 28.20 0.84
CA ILE A 353 -4.35 28.84 -0.39
C ILE A 353 -4.31 30.37 -0.26
N ASP A 354 -4.72 30.91 0.89
CA ASP A 354 -4.67 32.35 1.15
C ASP A 354 -3.21 32.85 1.19
N ALA A 355 -2.31 32.09 1.82
CA ALA A 355 -0.88 32.39 1.83
C ALA A 355 -0.26 32.36 0.42
N LYS A 356 -0.66 31.39 -0.41
CA LYS A 356 -0.30 31.32 -1.83
C LYS A 356 -0.77 32.55 -2.60
N GLY A 357 -2.01 32.98 -2.39
CA GLY A 357 -2.55 34.19 -3.00
C GLY A 357 -1.72 35.44 -2.67
N ASN A 358 -1.37 35.60 -1.39
CA ASN A 358 -0.53 36.70 -0.92
C ASN A 358 0.89 36.66 -1.52
N ALA A 359 1.50 35.48 -1.61
CA ALA A 359 2.83 35.32 -2.20
C ALA A 359 2.82 35.68 -3.70
N LEU A 360 1.87 35.13 -4.46
CA LEU A 360 1.74 35.41 -5.90
C LEU A 360 1.39 36.88 -6.20
N PHE A 361 0.65 37.53 -5.32
CA PHE A 361 0.39 38.97 -5.44
C PHE A 361 1.70 39.78 -5.46
N TRP A 362 2.65 39.48 -4.57
CA TRP A 362 3.93 40.19 -4.54
C TRP A 362 4.82 39.88 -5.74
N VAL A 363 4.80 38.64 -6.23
CA VAL A 363 5.47 38.26 -7.48
C VAL A 363 4.94 39.11 -8.63
N TYR A 364 3.61 39.20 -8.76
CA TYR A 364 2.96 40.00 -9.79
C TYR A 364 3.32 41.48 -9.69
N VAL A 365 3.35 42.05 -8.48
CA VAL A 365 3.76 43.45 -8.25
C VAL A 365 5.20 43.67 -8.68
N VAL A 366 6.12 42.79 -8.30
CA VAL A 366 7.54 42.89 -8.68
C VAL A 366 7.71 42.79 -10.19
N GLU A 367 7.07 41.81 -10.83
CA GLU A 367 7.09 41.63 -12.28
C GLU A 367 6.56 42.87 -12.99
N TRP A 368 5.40 43.39 -12.56
CA TRP A 368 4.82 44.61 -13.09
C TRP A 368 5.74 45.81 -12.95
N CYS A 369 6.36 46.00 -11.78
CA CYS A 369 7.34 47.06 -11.54
C CYS A 369 8.58 46.91 -12.44
N SER A 370 9.10 45.69 -12.61
CA SER A 370 10.23 45.41 -13.49
C SER A 370 9.92 45.67 -14.97
N MET A 371 8.73 45.28 -15.43
CA MET A 371 8.24 45.58 -16.78
C MET A 371 8.13 47.09 -16.99
N MET A 372 7.47 47.80 -16.07
CA MET A 372 7.30 49.25 -16.14
C MET A 372 8.64 49.99 -16.11
N ALA A 373 9.58 49.59 -15.24
CA ALA A 373 10.92 50.17 -15.21
C ALA A 373 11.65 49.96 -16.54
N THR A 374 11.59 48.76 -17.11
CA THR A 374 12.18 48.46 -18.43
C THR A 374 11.57 49.32 -19.52
N PHE A 375 10.24 49.42 -19.58
CA PHE A 375 9.54 50.30 -20.53
C PHE A 375 9.97 51.75 -20.40
N MET A 376 9.98 52.30 -19.18
CA MET A 376 10.38 53.68 -18.92
C MET A 376 11.83 53.95 -19.35
N ILE A 377 12.76 53.05 -19.00
CA ILE A 377 14.17 53.16 -19.40
C ILE A 377 14.30 53.14 -20.92
N SER A 378 13.66 52.17 -21.60
CA SER A 378 13.67 52.08 -23.06
C SER A 378 13.06 53.31 -23.72
N SER A 379 11.94 53.82 -23.21
CA SER A 379 11.31 55.05 -23.70
C SER A 379 12.21 56.27 -23.53
N ILE A 380 12.87 56.41 -22.37
CA ILE A 380 13.83 57.50 -22.11
C ILE A 380 15.02 57.43 -23.06
N ILE A 381 15.58 56.23 -23.28
CA ILE A 381 16.71 56.02 -24.22
C ILE A 381 16.28 56.39 -25.64
N LEU A 382 15.14 55.86 -26.10
CA LEU A 382 14.60 56.13 -27.43
C LEU A 382 14.33 57.63 -27.64
N TRP A 383 13.66 58.26 -26.69
CA TRP A 383 13.38 59.70 -26.71
C TRP A 383 14.68 60.52 -26.71
N SER A 384 15.64 60.17 -25.87
CA SER A 384 16.95 60.84 -25.81
C SER A 384 17.69 60.74 -27.13
N LEU A 385 17.63 59.58 -27.80
CA LEU A 385 18.20 59.38 -29.13
C LEU A 385 17.47 60.22 -30.19
N MET A 386 16.13 60.29 -30.15
CA MET A 386 15.34 61.10 -31.10
C MET A 386 15.57 62.61 -30.92
N ILE A 387 15.57 63.11 -29.68
CA ILE A 387 15.78 64.55 -29.39
C ILE A 387 17.21 64.99 -29.64
N ARG A 388 18.24 64.20 -29.23
CA ARG A 388 19.62 64.49 -29.62
C ARG A 388 19.82 64.41 -31.14
N ARG A 389 19.00 63.61 -31.85
CA ARG A 389 18.89 63.65 -33.31
C ARG A 389 18.03 64.80 -33.84
N ARG A 390 18.13 66.00 -33.24
CA ARG A 390 17.91 67.27 -33.96
C ARG A 390 18.87 67.45 -35.17
N LEU A 391 19.74 66.47 -35.43
CA LEU A 391 20.49 66.20 -36.67
C LEU A 391 19.86 65.07 -37.52
N TYR A 392 18.55 64.84 -37.48
CA TYR A 392 17.86 64.29 -38.64
C TYR A 392 17.97 65.34 -39.74
N ARG A 393 19.13 65.32 -40.39
CA ARG A 393 19.42 66.00 -41.65
C ARG A 393 18.24 65.68 -42.55
N GLU A 394 17.53 66.72 -43.00
CA GLU A 394 16.37 66.58 -43.89
C GLU A 394 16.73 65.55 -44.96
N VAL A 395 15.96 64.47 -45.02
CA VAL A 395 16.08 63.50 -46.09
C VAL A 395 15.69 64.27 -47.33
N GLY A 396 16.69 64.62 -48.14
CA GLY A 396 16.51 65.43 -49.34
C GLY A 396 15.37 64.84 -50.16
N THR A 397 14.31 65.61 -50.34
CA THR A 397 13.19 65.21 -51.17
C THR A 397 13.70 65.03 -52.59
N SER A 398 13.75 63.78 -53.07
CA SER A 398 14.00 63.49 -54.47
C SER A 398 12.82 64.03 -55.28
N ARG A 399 12.94 65.25 -55.81
CA ARG A 399 12.04 65.71 -56.88
C ARG A 399 12.29 64.81 -58.08
N MET A 400 11.34 63.92 -58.41
CA MET A 400 11.24 63.41 -59.78
C MET A 400 10.85 64.60 -60.67
N VAL A 401 11.80 65.06 -61.47
CA VAL A 401 11.55 65.97 -62.59
C VAL A 401 11.05 65.10 -63.73
N GLY A 402 9.81 65.39 -64.18
CA GLY A 402 9.29 65.04 -65.48
C GLY A 402 9.19 66.30 -66.31
#